data_AF-A0A2M7KC71-F1
#
_entry.id   AF-A0A2M7KC71-F1
#
_cell.length_a   1.000
_cell.length_b   1.000
_cell.length_c   1.000
_cell.angle_alpha   90.00
_cell.angle_beta   90.00
_cell.angle_gamma   90.00
#
_symmetry.space_group_name_H-M   'P 1'
#
loop_
_entity.id
_entity.type
_entity.pdbx_description
1 polymer ?
#
loop_
_entity_poly.entity_id
_entity_poly.type
_entity_poly.pdbx_seq_one_letter_code
_entity_poly.pdbx_strand_id
1 'polypeptide(L)'
;IQADERLIKTIPAHIPGRIEKLFTNFTGEQINKGQIIASIYSPELITAQQELFEALKLKDIQPQIIEAAKEKLKQWKLTDNQIEEIEKSKKIKSVFDVVSSVSGVIINRKINLGDYVQTGTPLFEVSDLIQLWGVFDAYENDLPWMKIGSKLTFTLQAIPGKEFSGNI
;
A
#
# COMPACT_ATOMS: atom_id res chain seq x y z
N ILE A 1 8.23 17.13 14.74
CA ILE A 1 7.47 15.86 14.89
C ILE A 1 7.74 15.04 13.65
N GLN A 2 8.20 13.79 13.80
CA GLN A 2 8.47 12.88 12.70
C GLN A 2 7.70 11.56 12.92
N ALA A 3 7.39 10.88 11.82
CA ALA A 3 6.83 9.53 11.88
C ALA A 3 7.92 8.55 12.31
N ASP A 4 7.56 7.56 13.13
CA ASP A 4 8.48 6.47 13.48
C ASP A 4 8.74 5.61 12.24
N GLU A 5 9.98 5.58 11.75
CA GLU A 5 10.37 4.83 10.56
C GLU A 5 10.06 3.33 10.68
N ARG A 6 10.04 2.79 11.91
CA ARG A 6 9.72 1.38 12.19
C ARG A 6 8.25 1.05 11.94
N LEU A 7 7.39 2.07 11.88
CA LEU A 7 5.96 1.93 11.63
C LEU A 7 5.59 2.23 10.16
N ILE A 8 6.58 2.53 9.32
CA ILE A 8 6.36 2.77 7.88
C ILE A 8 6.20 1.43 7.17
N LYS A 9 5.11 1.32 6.40
CA LYS A 9 4.82 0.19 5.54
C LYS A 9 4.66 0.67 4.10
N THR A 10 5.31 -0.03 3.19
CA THR A 10 5.20 0.25 1.75
C THR A 10 4.10 -0.58 1.13
N ILE A 11 3.28 0.04 0.29
CA ILE A 11 2.31 -0.64 -0.58
C ILE A 11 2.92 -0.69 -1.98
N PRO A 12 3.39 -1.87 -2.44
CA PRO A 12 3.94 -2.02 -3.78
C PRO A 12 2.86 -2.34 -4.83
N ALA A 13 3.18 -2.14 -6.10
CA ALA A 13 2.42 -2.71 -7.20
C ALA A 13 2.59 -4.23 -7.23
N HIS A 14 1.48 -4.96 -7.30
CA HIS A 14 1.51 -6.41 -7.48
C HIS A 14 1.43 -6.82 -8.96
N ILE A 15 0.95 -5.92 -9.82
CA ILE A 15 0.84 -6.10 -11.26
C ILE A 15 1.58 -4.97 -11.99
N PRO A 16 2.28 -5.28 -13.09
CA PRO A 16 2.84 -4.24 -13.94
C PRO A 16 1.72 -3.56 -14.72
N GLY A 17 1.89 -2.27 -15.00
CA GLY A 17 0.92 -1.52 -15.78
C GLY A 17 0.98 -0.03 -15.57
N ARG A 18 0.02 0.68 -16.17
CA ARG A 18 -0.10 2.13 -16.07
C ARG A 18 -1.10 2.51 -14.98
N ILE A 19 -0.74 3.47 -14.13
CA ILE A 19 -1.66 4.05 -13.16
C ILE A 19 -2.78 4.78 -13.92
N GLU A 20 -3.98 4.22 -13.88
CA GLU A 20 -5.14 4.71 -14.62
C GLU A 20 -6.00 5.65 -13.76
N LYS A 21 -6.03 5.42 -12.44
CA LYS A 21 -6.73 6.28 -11.47
C LYS A 21 -6.01 6.28 -10.13
N LEU A 22 -6.10 7.43 -9.44
CA LEU A 22 -5.69 7.59 -8.05
C LEU A 22 -6.92 8.02 -7.27
N PHE A 23 -7.39 7.18 -6.34
CA PHE A 23 -8.50 7.54 -5.46
C PHE A 23 -8.02 8.32 -4.25
N THR A 24 -6.80 8.02 -3.80
CA THR A 24 -6.12 8.76 -2.75
C THR A 24 -4.96 9.53 -3.38
N ASN A 25 -5.01 10.86 -3.28
CA ASN A 25 -4.18 11.75 -4.08
C ASN A 25 -3.25 12.69 -3.27
N PHE A 26 -3.36 12.74 -1.94
CA PHE A 26 -2.48 13.57 -1.10
C PHE A 26 -1.91 12.84 0.13
N THR A 27 -0.76 13.33 0.60
CA THR A 27 -0.13 12.90 1.86
C THR A 27 -0.89 13.47 3.05
N GLY A 28 -1.09 12.67 4.09
CA GLY A 28 -1.92 12.99 5.26
C GLY A 28 -3.32 12.38 5.19
N GLU A 29 -3.70 11.76 4.08
CA GLU A 29 -4.97 11.04 3.96
C GLU A 29 -4.93 9.73 4.76
N GLN A 30 -6.01 9.46 5.50
CA GLN A 30 -6.17 8.21 6.24
C GLN A 30 -6.77 7.14 5.33
N ILE A 31 -6.20 5.95 5.36
CA ILE A 31 -6.68 4.79 4.61
C ILE A 31 -6.91 3.60 5.52
N ASN A 32 -7.85 2.73 5.12
CA ASN A 32 -8.15 1.48 5.79
C ASN A 32 -7.63 0.28 5.00
N LYS A 33 -7.29 -0.80 5.70
CA LYS A 33 -7.00 -2.09 5.06
C LYS A 33 -8.20 -2.52 4.20
N GLY A 34 -7.94 -2.87 2.94
CA GLY A 34 -8.93 -3.22 1.93
C GLY A 34 -9.51 -2.05 1.15
N GLN A 35 -9.21 -0.80 1.52
CA GLN A 35 -9.65 0.38 0.77
C GLN A 35 -8.96 0.44 -0.60
N ILE A 36 -9.71 0.76 -1.64
CA ILE A 36 -9.16 1.00 -2.99
C ILE A 36 -8.45 2.36 -2.98
N ILE A 37 -7.18 2.36 -3.37
CA ILE A 37 -6.31 3.57 -3.35
C ILE A 37 -5.89 4.01 -4.74
N ALA A 38 -5.82 3.09 -5.71
CA ALA A 38 -5.50 3.36 -7.10
C ALA A 38 -6.11 2.28 -8.01
N SER A 39 -6.16 2.54 -9.32
CA SER A 39 -6.40 1.50 -10.34
C SER A 39 -5.27 1.47 -11.35
N ILE A 40 -4.90 0.27 -11.80
CA ILE A 40 -3.84 0.03 -12.77
C ILE A 40 -4.43 -0.62 -14.02
N TYR A 41 -4.14 -0.06 -15.18
CA TYR A 41 -4.33 -0.71 -16.46
C TYR A 41 -3.15 -1.66 -16.74
N SER A 42 -3.40 -2.96 -16.91
CA SER A 42 -2.35 -3.98 -17.03
C SER A 42 -2.53 -4.86 -18.28
N PRO A 43 -1.74 -4.63 -19.35
CA PRO A 43 -1.69 -5.52 -20.52
C PRO A 43 -1.34 -6.97 -20.17
N GLU A 44 -0.42 -7.17 -19.24
CA GLU A 44 0.07 -8.49 -18.83
C GLU A 44 -1.06 -9.30 -18.18
N LEU A 45 -1.94 -8.63 -17.43
CA LEU A 45 -3.10 -9.25 -16.81
C LEU A 45 -4.21 -9.55 -17.83
N ILE A 46 -4.34 -8.75 -18.89
CA ILE A 46 -5.23 -9.07 -20.02
C ILE A 46 -4.76 -10.39 -20.66
N THR A 47 -3.46 -10.53 -20.94
CA THR A 47 -2.90 -11.76 -21.52
C THR A 47 -3.09 -12.96 -20.60
N ALA A 48 -2.83 -12.81 -19.30
CA ALA A 48 -3.02 -13.91 -18.35
C ALA A 48 -4.49 -14.36 -18.24
N GLN A 49 -5.45 -13.43 -18.34
CA GLN A 49 -6.88 -13.78 -18.39
C GLN A 49 -7.24 -14.54 -19.67
N GLN A 50 -6.70 -14.13 -20.82
CA GLN A 50 -6.90 -14.86 -22.08
C GLN A 50 -6.36 -16.28 -22.00
N GLU A 51 -5.14 -16.46 -21.47
CA GLU A 51 -4.55 -17.77 -21.22
C GLU A 51 -5.43 -18.64 -20.31
N LEU A 52 -5.95 -18.08 -19.21
CA LEU A 52 -6.88 -18.78 -18.31
C LEU A 52 -8.16 -19.17 -19.05
N PHE A 53 -8.75 -18.29 -19.86
CA PHE A 53 -9.98 -18.59 -20.60
C PHE A 53 -9.78 -19.66 -21.67
N GLU A 54 -8.64 -19.68 -22.35
CA GLU A 54 -8.28 -20.77 -23.27
C GLU A 54 -8.06 -22.09 -22.50
N ALA A 55 -7.38 -22.05 -21.36
CA ALA A 55 -7.19 -23.21 -20.50
C ALA A 55 -8.53 -23.81 -20.01
N LEU A 56 -9.51 -22.96 -19.68
CA LEU A 56 -10.85 -23.39 -19.26
C LEU A 56 -11.60 -24.18 -20.34
N LYS A 57 -11.31 -23.98 -21.64
CA LYS A 57 -11.89 -24.77 -22.73
C LYS A 57 -11.33 -26.20 -22.77
N LEU A 58 -10.15 -26.41 -22.21
CA LEU A 58 -9.45 -27.70 -22.15
C LEU A 58 -9.64 -28.41 -20.81
N LYS A 59 -10.59 -27.96 -19.97
CA LYS A 59 -10.79 -28.46 -18.60
C LYS A 59 -10.89 -29.98 -18.50
N ASP A 60 -11.60 -30.60 -19.43
CA ASP A 60 -11.83 -32.06 -19.42
C ASP A 60 -10.63 -32.85 -19.97
N ILE A 61 -9.68 -32.18 -20.62
CA ILE A 61 -8.54 -32.79 -21.30
C ILE A 61 -7.27 -32.63 -20.46
N GLN A 62 -7.01 -31.41 -19.97
CA GLN A 62 -5.78 -31.05 -19.25
C GLN A 62 -6.07 -30.06 -18.10
N PRO A 63 -6.56 -30.55 -16.95
CA PRO A 63 -6.84 -29.70 -15.79
C PRO A 63 -5.59 -28.99 -15.23
N GLN A 64 -4.40 -29.55 -15.47
CA GLN A 64 -3.13 -28.97 -15.02
C GLN A 64 -2.83 -27.60 -15.67
N ILE A 65 -3.30 -27.35 -16.90
CA ILE A 65 -3.10 -26.06 -17.59
C ILE A 65 -3.88 -24.95 -16.87
N ILE A 66 -5.09 -25.27 -16.38
CA ILE A 66 -5.92 -24.32 -15.63
C ILE A 66 -5.21 -23.93 -14.33
N GLU A 67 -4.71 -24.91 -13.59
CA GLU A 67 -3.99 -24.65 -12.34
C GLU A 67 -2.75 -23.79 -12.58
N ALA A 68 -1.98 -24.06 -13.64
CA ALA A 68 -0.83 -23.23 -14.00
C ALA A 68 -1.23 -21.76 -14.32
N ALA A 69 -2.33 -21.57 -15.04
CA ALA A 69 -2.86 -20.24 -15.35
C ALA A 69 -3.34 -19.50 -14.08
N LYS A 70 -3.97 -20.22 -13.14
CA LYS A 70 -4.37 -19.67 -11.83
C LYS A 70 -3.18 -19.28 -10.98
N GLU A 71 -2.16 -20.12 -10.91
CA GLU A 71 -0.94 -19.84 -10.15
C GLU A 71 -0.25 -18.56 -10.65
N LYS A 72 -0.24 -18.32 -11.97
CA LYS A 72 0.27 -17.06 -12.54
C LYS A 72 -0.48 -15.83 -12.02
N LEU A 73 -1.81 -15.90 -11.92
CA LEU A 73 -2.62 -14.81 -11.36
C LEU A 73 -2.38 -14.63 -9.84
N LYS A 74 -2.23 -15.74 -9.09
CA LYS A 74 -1.93 -15.71 -7.65
C LYS A 74 -0.55 -15.12 -7.34
N GLN A 75 0.43 -15.31 -8.23
CA GLN A 75 1.76 -14.68 -8.09
C GLN A 75 1.66 -13.15 -8.05
N TRP A 76 0.67 -12.58 -8.73
CA TRP A 76 0.33 -11.15 -8.67
C TRP A 76 -0.64 -10.78 -7.54
N LYS A 77 -0.75 -11.64 -6.52
CA LYS A 77 -1.55 -11.43 -5.31
C LYS A 77 -3.06 -11.25 -5.57
N LEU A 78 -3.57 -11.67 -6.73
CA LEU A 78 -5.01 -11.80 -6.90
C LEU A 78 -5.51 -12.87 -5.93
N THR A 79 -6.59 -12.56 -5.23
CA THR A 79 -7.26 -13.49 -4.32
C THR A 79 -8.02 -14.55 -5.10
N ASP A 80 -8.25 -15.71 -4.48
CA ASP A 80 -9.05 -16.78 -5.10
C ASP A 80 -10.44 -16.27 -5.52
N ASN A 81 -11.06 -15.42 -4.70
CA ASN A 81 -12.34 -14.77 -5.03
C ASN A 81 -12.25 -13.92 -6.32
N GLN A 82 -11.19 -13.13 -6.47
CA GLN A 82 -10.99 -12.33 -7.69
C GLN A 82 -10.76 -13.21 -8.92
N ILE A 83 -10.01 -14.31 -8.76
CA ILE A 83 -9.77 -15.27 -9.85
C ILE A 83 -11.09 -15.95 -10.22
N GLU A 84 -11.88 -16.41 -9.25
CA GLU A 84 -13.21 -16.99 -9.50
C GLU A 84 -14.15 -16.00 -10.20
N GLU A 85 -14.13 -14.72 -9.83
CA GLU A 85 -14.92 -13.69 -10.51
C GLU A 85 -14.48 -13.51 -11.97
N ILE A 86 -13.17 -13.56 -12.23
CA ILE A 86 -12.63 -13.53 -13.61
C ILE A 86 -13.16 -14.76 -14.37
N GLU A 87 -13.08 -15.96 -13.80
CA GLU A 87 -13.59 -17.20 -14.42
C GLU A 87 -15.09 -17.13 -14.72
N LYS A 88 -15.90 -16.71 -13.74
CA LYS A 88 -17.36 -16.63 -13.86
C LYS A 88 -17.79 -15.55 -14.84
N SER A 89 -17.12 -14.40 -14.83
CA SER A 89 -17.49 -13.28 -15.69
C SER A 89 -17.19 -13.54 -17.16
N LYS A 90 -16.17 -14.36 -17.47
CA LYS A 90 -15.64 -14.61 -18.83
C LYS A 90 -15.36 -13.32 -19.62
N LYS A 91 -15.15 -12.21 -18.89
CA LYS A 91 -14.89 -10.89 -19.46
C LYS A 91 -13.51 -10.46 -19.02
N ILE A 92 -12.70 -10.05 -19.99
CA ILE A 92 -11.38 -9.51 -19.72
C ILE A 92 -11.56 -8.15 -19.03
N LYS A 93 -11.02 -8.01 -17.84
CA LYS A 93 -10.84 -6.72 -17.18
C LYS A 93 -9.46 -6.18 -17.57
N SER A 94 -9.40 -4.94 -18.02
CA SER A 94 -8.13 -4.28 -18.35
C SER A 94 -7.59 -3.43 -17.21
N VAL A 95 -8.47 -3.02 -16.28
CA VAL A 95 -8.18 -2.15 -15.15
C VAL A 95 -8.46 -2.90 -13.85
N PHE A 96 -7.52 -2.80 -12.91
CA PHE A 96 -7.57 -3.51 -11.63
C PHE A 96 -7.31 -2.58 -10.48
N ASP A 97 -8.10 -2.76 -9.43
CA ASP A 97 -8.03 -1.95 -8.23
C ASP A 97 -6.88 -2.43 -7.33
N VAL A 98 -6.04 -1.47 -6.95
CA VAL A 98 -5.03 -1.62 -5.93
C VAL A 98 -5.67 -1.29 -4.60
N VAL A 99 -5.69 -2.27 -3.71
CA VAL A 99 -6.21 -2.12 -2.36
C VAL A 99 -5.07 -1.94 -1.35
N SER A 100 -5.34 -1.17 -0.29
CA SER A 100 -4.39 -1.05 0.80
C SER A 100 -4.29 -2.35 1.60
N SER A 101 -3.08 -2.85 1.83
CA SER A 101 -2.85 -4.02 2.68
C SER A 101 -2.87 -3.70 4.18
N VAL A 102 -2.88 -2.40 4.53
CA VAL A 102 -2.73 -1.88 5.88
C VAL A 102 -3.67 -0.70 6.13
N SER A 103 -3.96 -0.40 7.40
CA SER A 103 -4.59 0.86 7.78
C SER A 103 -3.52 1.84 8.27
N GLY A 104 -3.74 3.14 8.08
CA GLY A 104 -2.83 4.18 8.56
C GLY A 104 -2.98 5.48 7.79
N VAL A 105 -1.98 6.34 7.84
CA VAL A 105 -1.93 7.62 7.13
C VAL A 105 -0.85 7.58 6.07
N ILE A 106 -1.16 8.06 4.88
CA ILE A 106 -0.19 8.13 3.80
C ILE A 106 0.80 9.23 4.09
N ILE A 107 2.06 8.85 4.29
CA ILE A 107 3.15 9.79 4.53
C ILE A 107 3.89 10.14 3.24
N ASN A 108 3.81 9.27 2.23
CA ASN A 108 4.45 9.49 0.94
C ASN A 108 3.67 8.83 -0.20
N ARG A 109 3.51 9.55 -1.30
CA ARG A 109 2.94 9.06 -2.56
C ARG A 109 4.04 9.09 -3.61
N LYS A 110 4.43 7.91 -4.12
CA LYS A 110 5.57 7.75 -5.04
C LYS A 110 5.16 7.62 -6.51
N ILE A 111 3.87 7.70 -6.80
CA ILE A 111 3.31 7.52 -8.14
C ILE A 111 2.32 8.62 -8.49
N ASN A 112 2.27 9.00 -9.76
CA ASN A 112 1.31 9.93 -10.35
C ASN A 112 0.40 9.20 -11.34
N LEU A 113 -0.69 9.88 -11.70
CA LEU A 113 -1.58 9.42 -12.75
C LEU A 113 -0.81 9.34 -14.09
N GLY A 114 -0.93 8.21 -14.78
CA GLY A 114 -0.22 7.96 -16.04
C GLY A 114 1.16 7.31 -15.89
N ASP A 115 1.70 7.22 -14.68
CA ASP A 115 2.98 6.54 -14.44
C ASP A 115 2.87 5.05 -14.81
N TYR A 116 3.96 4.48 -15.31
CA TYR A 116 4.07 3.04 -15.55
C TYR A 116 4.86 2.40 -14.42
N VAL A 117 4.31 1.35 -13.82
CA VAL A 117 4.87 0.66 -12.67
C VAL A 117 5.14 -0.80 -12.99
N GLN A 118 6.15 -1.38 -12.33
CA GLN A 118 6.47 -2.79 -12.39
C GLN A 118 6.04 -3.49 -11.09
N THR A 119 6.00 -4.82 -11.10
CA THR A 119 5.77 -5.59 -9.87
C THR A 119 6.87 -5.26 -8.86
N GLY A 120 6.48 -4.87 -7.65
CA GLY A 120 7.37 -4.43 -6.59
C GLY A 120 7.64 -2.93 -6.54
N THR A 121 7.24 -2.15 -7.56
CA THR A 121 7.38 -0.69 -7.53
C THR A 121 6.61 -0.11 -6.33
N PRO A 122 7.25 0.68 -5.44
CA PRO A 122 6.58 1.25 -4.29
C PRO A 122 5.60 2.34 -4.73
N LEU A 123 4.32 2.21 -4.36
CA LEU A 123 3.27 3.16 -4.75
C LEU A 123 3.01 4.20 -3.65
N PHE A 124 2.85 3.71 -2.43
CA PHE A 124 2.56 4.52 -1.25
C PHE A 124 3.39 4.06 -0.06
N GLU A 125 3.71 4.98 0.83
CA GLU A 125 4.19 4.69 2.18
C GLU A 125 3.13 5.14 3.18
N VAL A 126 2.77 4.21 4.06
CA VAL A 126 1.71 4.37 5.03
C VAL A 126 2.33 4.17 6.41
N SER A 127 2.05 5.09 7.32
CA SER A 127 2.48 4.98 8.70
C SER A 127 1.27 4.92 9.62
N ASP A 128 1.36 4.05 10.63
CA ASP A 128 0.40 4.06 11.72
C ASP A 128 0.77 5.18 12.69
N LEU A 129 0.16 6.37 12.53
CA LEU A 129 0.49 7.58 13.32
C LEU A 129 -0.04 7.54 14.77
N ILE A 130 -0.32 6.36 15.33
CA ILE A 130 -0.70 6.19 16.74
C ILE A 130 0.45 6.65 17.66
N GLN A 131 1.72 6.57 17.21
CA GLN A 131 2.88 7.05 17.94
C GLN A 131 3.70 8.03 17.08
N LEU A 132 3.78 9.29 17.51
CA LEU A 132 4.56 10.34 16.86
C LEU A 132 5.84 10.59 17.66
N TRP A 133 6.97 10.76 16.98
CA TRP A 133 8.24 11.11 17.62
C TRP A 133 8.41 12.62 17.66
N GLY A 134 8.60 13.16 18.87
CA GLY A 134 9.08 14.53 19.07
C GLY A 134 10.59 14.54 19.02
N VAL A 135 11.18 15.09 17.94
CA VAL A 135 12.61 15.35 17.87
C VAL A 135 12.85 16.74 18.46
N PHE A 136 13.66 16.80 19.51
CA PHE A 136 14.05 18.03 20.19
C PHE A 136 15.56 18.14 20.17
N ASP A 137 16.07 19.27 19.68
CA ASP A 137 17.49 19.58 19.76
C ASP A 137 17.80 20.14 21.15
N ALA A 138 18.81 19.59 21.81
CA ALA A 138 19.30 20.06 23.09
C ALA A 138 20.71 20.64 22.91
N TYR A 139 21.01 21.75 23.59
CA TYR A 139 22.36 22.28 23.60
C TYR A 139 23.28 21.37 24.42
N GLU A 140 24.55 21.28 24.04
CA GLU A 140 25.53 20.42 24.72
C GLU A 140 25.62 20.73 26.23
N ASN A 141 25.48 22.00 26.60
CA ASN A 141 25.48 22.44 27.99
C ASN A 141 24.30 21.90 28.79
N ASP A 142 23.19 21.52 28.14
CA ASP A 142 21.97 21.04 28.78
C ASP A 142 21.94 19.51 28.94
N LEU A 143 22.78 18.79 28.19
CA LEU A 143 22.89 17.32 28.23
C LEU A 143 23.12 16.74 29.63
N PRO A 144 23.92 17.34 30.54
CA PRO A 144 24.14 16.80 31.89
C PRO A 144 22.87 16.71 32.73
N TRP A 145 21.84 17.51 32.41
CA TRP A 145 20.56 17.52 33.12
C TRP A 145 19.50 16.62 32.48
N MET A 146 19.79 16.04 31.32
CA MET A 146 18.91 15.11 30.61
C MET A 146 19.31 13.66 30.90
N LYS A 147 18.34 12.83 31.31
CA LYS A 147 18.54 11.40 31.60
C LYS A 147 17.50 10.59 30.85
N ILE A 148 17.89 9.40 30.39
CA ILE A 148 16.96 8.42 29.79
C ILE A 148 15.86 8.11 30.82
N GLY A 149 14.60 8.18 30.40
CA GLY A 149 13.44 8.01 31.27
C GLY A 149 12.95 9.27 31.98
N SER A 150 13.61 10.42 31.81
CA SER A 150 13.09 11.70 32.32
C SER A 150 11.79 12.08 31.61
N LYS A 151 10.80 12.53 32.38
CA LYS A 151 9.52 13.02 31.85
C LYS A 151 9.69 14.39 31.23
N LEU A 152 9.30 14.54 29.97
CA LEU A 152 9.31 15.79 29.21
C LEU A 152 7.87 16.22 28.94
N THR A 153 7.60 17.52 29.03
CA THR A 153 6.30 18.12 28.69
C THR A 153 6.52 19.20 27.63
N PHE A 154 5.70 19.20 26.58
CA PHE A 154 5.81 20.16 25.48
C PHE A 154 4.43 20.56 24.95
N THR A 155 4.38 21.72 24.31
CA THR A 155 3.18 22.25 23.63
C THR A 155 3.45 22.38 22.14
N LEU A 156 2.44 22.16 21.31
CA LEU A 156 2.55 22.33 19.86
C LEU A 156 1.87 23.62 19.43
N GLN A 157 2.55 24.42 18.60
CA GLN A 157 1.95 25.64 18.05
C GLN A 157 0.70 25.35 17.20
N ALA A 158 0.66 24.18 16.53
CA ALA A 158 -0.50 23.75 15.75
C ALA A 158 -1.72 23.38 16.61
N ILE A 159 -1.53 23.13 17.92
CA ILE A 159 -2.61 22.83 18.87
C ILE A 159 -2.38 23.63 20.16
N PRO A 160 -2.65 24.96 20.14
CA PRO A 160 -2.43 25.82 21.29
C PRO A 160 -3.25 25.34 22.51
N GLY A 161 -2.64 25.40 23.69
CA GLY A 161 -3.31 25.06 24.96
C GLY A 161 -3.38 23.57 25.30
N LYS A 162 -2.87 22.67 24.44
CA LYS A 162 -2.72 21.26 24.77
C LYS A 162 -1.27 20.93 25.14
N GLU A 163 -1.08 20.45 26.37
CA GLU A 163 0.18 19.90 26.82
C GLU A 163 0.28 18.41 26.46
N PHE A 164 1.44 18.04 25.94
CA PHE A 164 1.81 16.66 25.64
C PHE A 164 2.96 16.26 26.55
N SER A 165 2.98 15.01 27.00
CA SER A 165 4.07 14.48 27.82
C SER A 165 4.65 13.20 27.22
N GLY A 166 5.96 13.02 27.35
CA GLY A 166 6.67 11.82 26.94
C GLY A 166 7.86 11.54 27.86
N ASN A 167 8.61 10.50 27.56
CA ASN A 167 9.90 10.22 28.22
C ASN A 167 11.02 10.30 27.18
N ILE A 168 12.20 10.71 27.64
CA ILE A 168 13.45 10.65 26.86
C ILE A 168 13.87 9.20 26.65
#